data_AF-A0A6G4IR68-F1
#
_entry.id   AF-A0A6G4IR68-F1
#
_cell.length_a   1.000
_cell.length_b   1.000
_cell.length_c   1.000
_cell.angle_alpha   90.00
_cell.angle_beta   90.00
_cell.angle_gamma   90.00
#
_symmetry.space_group_name_H-M   'P 1'
#
loop_
_entity.id
_entity.type
_entity.pdbx_description
1 polymer ?
#
loop_
_entity_poly.entity_id
_entity_poly.type
_entity_poly.pdbx_seq_one_letter_code
_entity_poly.pdbx_strand_id
1 'polypeptide(L)'
;VKKNLIGFMRSTEVTVNKNDGSYNLHMHVLLCVENAYFRKKENYITQEEWINLWQKALQVDYKPVANIKAIKPNKKGDKDIQAAIKETSKYSVKSSDYLTGNHVKDAEIVQHLEQGLSQ
;
A
#
# COMPACT_ATOMS: atom_id res chain seq x y z
N VAL A 1 9.40 -2.98 -13.38
CA VAL A 1 8.08 -2.41 -13.00
C VAL A 1 7.59 -1.31 -13.95
N LYS A 2 8.44 -0.41 -14.48
CA LYS A 2 7.99 0.67 -15.39
C LYS A 2 7.35 0.18 -16.71
N LYS A 3 7.76 -1.00 -17.19
CA LYS A 3 7.15 -1.67 -18.35
C LYS A 3 5.69 -2.03 -18.04
N ASN A 4 4.77 -1.61 -18.91
CA ASN A 4 3.31 -1.82 -18.81
C ASN A 4 2.60 -1.03 -17.69
N LEU A 5 3.25 -0.12 -16.97
CA LEU A 5 2.59 0.73 -15.96
C LEU A 5 2.03 1.99 -16.62
N ILE A 6 0.71 2.17 -16.55
CA ILE A 6 0.02 3.38 -17.03
C ILE A 6 0.02 4.44 -15.93
N GLY A 7 -0.22 4.02 -14.68
CA GLY A 7 -0.27 4.92 -13.53
C GLY A 7 -0.48 4.15 -12.24
N PHE A 8 -0.38 4.84 -11.11
CA PHE A 8 -0.61 4.24 -9.80
C PHE A 8 -1.16 5.26 -8.80
N MET A 9 -1.83 4.74 -7.78
CA MET A 9 -2.16 5.46 -6.57
C MET A 9 -1.56 4.69 -5.39
N ARG A 10 -1.00 5.39 -4.42
CA ARG A 10 -0.52 4.81 -3.17
C ARG A 10 -1.11 5.56 -1.98
N SER A 11 -1.48 4.81 -0.96
CA SER A 11 -1.80 5.32 0.36
C SER A 11 -0.91 4.59 1.36
N THR A 12 -0.22 5.35 2.21
CA THR A 12 0.60 4.81 3.29
C THR A 12 -0.12 5.06 4.60
N GLU A 13 -0.34 4.00 5.34
CA GLU A 13 -0.91 4.02 6.68
C GLU A 13 0.19 3.63 7.67
N VAL A 14 0.34 4.42 8.73
CA VAL A 14 1.21 4.06 9.86
C VAL A 14 0.34 3.98 11.10
N THR A 15 0.37 2.82 11.76
CA THR A 15 -0.31 2.63 13.04
C THR A 15 0.72 2.45 14.14
N VAL A 16 0.40 2.91 15.34
CA VAL A 16 1.27 2.74 16.51
C VAL A 16 0.77 1.56 17.33
N ASN A 17 1.64 0.60 17.59
CA ASN A 17 1.37 -0.46 18.54
C ASN A 17 1.32 0.13 19.94
N LYS A 18 0.17 0.02 20.61
CA LYS A 18 -0.04 0.61 21.95
C LYS A 18 0.76 -0.09 23.05
N ASN A 19 1.24 -1.31 22.81
CA ASN A 19 1.94 -2.10 23.83
C ASN A 19 3.42 -1.73 23.94
N ASP A 20 4.09 -1.48 22.82
CA ASP A 20 5.54 -1.24 22.75
C ASP A 20 5.92 0.06 22.04
N GLY A 21 4.95 0.81 21.51
CA GLY A 21 5.19 2.06 20.79
C GLY A 21 5.78 1.89 19.39
N SER A 22 5.91 0.66 18.89
CA SER A 22 6.43 0.39 17.54
C SER A 22 5.47 0.88 16.45
N TYR A 23 6.02 1.25 15.30
CA TYR A 23 5.25 1.68 14.14
C TYR A 23 5.03 0.51 13.18
N ASN A 24 3.78 0.26 12.81
CA ASN A 24 3.39 -0.70 11.79
C ASN A 24 3.06 0.04 10.51
N LEU A 25 3.96 -0.06 9.53
CA LEU A 25 3.80 0.52 8.19
C LEU A 25 2.96 -0.42 7.31
N HIS A 26 1.83 0.08 6.81
CA HIS A 26 0.99 -0.60 5.83
C HIS A 26 0.88 0.26 4.57
N MET A 27 1.13 -0.33 3.40
CA MET A 27 0.98 0.37 2.11
C MET A 27 -0.12 -0.26 1.28
N HIS A 28 -1.06 0.57 0.84
CA HIS A 28 -2.08 0.22 -0.15
C HIS A 28 -1.69 0.82 -1.49
N VAL A 29 -1.46 -0.02 -2.50
CA VAL A 29 -1.05 0.41 -3.84
C VAL A 29 -2.03 -0.10 -4.87
N LEU A 30 -2.62 0.82 -5.63
CA LEU A 30 -3.40 0.52 -6.82
C LEU A 30 -2.55 0.77 -8.06
N LEU A 31 -2.39 -0.25 -8.90
CA LEU A 31 -1.63 -0.17 -10.15
C LEU A 31 -2.59 -0.23 -11.34
N CYS A 32 -2.54 0.78 -12.21
CA CYS A 32 -3.13 0.73 -13.55
C CYS A 32 -2.07 0.24 -14.54
N VAL A 33 -2.31 -0.92 -15.13
CA VAL A 33 -1.39 -1.56 -16.07
C VAL A 33 -2.00 -1.71 -17.46
N GLU A 34 -1.16 -1.77 -18.48
CA GLU A 34 -1.59 -2.06 -19.84
C GLU A 34 -2.25 -3.43 -19.95
N ASN A 35 -3.18 -3.58 -20.91
CA ASN A 35 -3.85 -4.85 -21.16
C ASN A 35 -2.87 -6.00 -21.46
N ALA A 36 -1.72 -5.68 -22.05
CA ALA A 36 -0.64 -6.63 -22.33
C ALA A 36 0.00 -7.24 -21.05
N TYR A 37 -0.20 -6.64 -19.88
CA TYR A 37 0.36 -7.10 -18.61
C TYR A 37 -0.10 -8.52 -18.25
N PHE A 38 -1.41 -8.80 -18.37
CA PHE A 38 -1.98 -10.10 -18.00
C PHE A 38 -1.91 -11.15 -19.12
N ARG A 39 -1.56 -10.75 -20.35
CA ARG A 39 -1.61 -11.62 -21.53
C ARG A 39 -0.29 -12.34 -21.82
N LYS A 40 0.84 -11.76 -21.42
CA LYS A 40 2.17 -12.27 -21.75
C LYS A 40 2.96 -12.59 -20.48
N LYS A 41 3.58 -13.77 -20.43
CA LYS A 41 4.35 -14.21 -19.26
C LYS A 41 5.53 -13.28 -18.97
N GLU A 42 6.17 -12.71 -20.00
CA GLU A 42 7.27 -11.75 -19.83
C GLU A 42 6.84 -10.36 -19.33
N ASN A 43 5.53 -10.12 -19.17
CA ASN A 43 4.99 -8.85 -18.69
C ASN A 43 4.39 -8.95 -17.29
N TYR A 44 3.87 -10.11 -16.92
CA TYR A 44 3.22 -10.34 -15.63
C TYR A 44 4.27 -10.55 -14.53
N ILE A 45 4.17 -9.77 -13.45
CA ILE A 45 4.98 -9.97 -12.25
C ILE A 45 4.17 -10.85 -11.27
N THR A 46 4.72 -12.00 -10.93
CA THR A 46 4.17 -12.95 -9.97
C THR A 46 4.23 -12.40 -8.54
N GLN A 47 3.45 -12.98 -7.64
CA GLN A 47 3.46 -12.58 -6.23
C GLN A 47 4.85 -12.77 -5.59
N GLU A 48 5.55 -13.85 -5.93
CA GLU A 48 6.91 -14.11 -5.45
C GLU A 48 7.89 -13.03 -5.93
N GLU A 49 7.84 -12.66 -7.21
CA GLU A 49 8.67 -11.57 -7.75
C GLU A 49 8.37 -10.24 -7.06
N TRP A 50 7.10 -9.93 -6.81
CA TRP A 50 6.73 -8.75 -6.05
C TRP A 50 7.28 -8.75 -4.63
N ILE A 51 7.18 -9.87 -3.90
CA ILE A 51 7.74 -10.01 -2.56
C ILE A 51 9.26 -9.76 -2.59
N ASN A 52 9.97 -10.32 -3.57
CA ASN A 52 11.41 -10.13 -3.73
C ASN A 52 11.77 -8.67 -4.05
N LEU A 53 10.99 -8.00 -4.90
CA LEU A 53 11.17 -6.57 -5.19
C LEU A 53 10.93 -5.73 -3.93
N TRP A 54 9.91 -6.06 -3.15
CA TRP A 54 9.56 -5.34 -1.93
C TRP A 54 10.61 -5.53 -0.83
N GLN A 55 11.11 -6.74 -0.65
CA GLN A 55 12.19 -7.04 0.28
C GLN A 55 13.44 -6.21 -0.02
N LYS A 56 13.83 -6.15 -1.31
CA LYS A 56 14.96 -5.35 -1.76
C LYS A 56 14.74 -3.86 -1.53
N ALA A 57 13.53 -3.36 -1.77
CA ALA A 57 13.19 -1.96 -1.56
C ALA A 57 13.19 -1.56 -0.08
N LEU A 58 12.71 -2.44 0.80
CA LEU A 58 12.70 -2.23 2.25
C LEU A 58 14.06 -2.49 2.92
N GLN A 59 15.01 -3.12 2.22
CA GLN A 59 16.33 -3.48 2.75
C GLN A 59 16.25 -4.36 4.02
N VAL A 60 15.27 -5.26 4.07
CA VAL A 60 15.06 -6.16 5.21
C VAL A 60 15.58 -7.58 4.93
N ASP A 61 16.02 -8.26 5.97
CA ASP A 61 16.56 -9.63 5.93
C ASP A 61 15.48 -10.72 5.93
N TYR A 62 14.22 -10.37 6.20
CA TYR A 62 13.07 -11.28 6.16
C TYR A 62 12.25 -11.15 4.86
N LYS A 63 11.47 -12.18 4.52
CA LYS A 63 10.51 -12.12 3.40
C LYS A 63 9.25 -11.34 3.83
N PRO A 64 8.95 -10.18 3.23
CA PRO A 64 7.76 -9.43 3.57
C PRO A 64 6.50 -10.10 3.02
N VAL A 65 5.35 -9.79 3.64
CA VAL A 65 4.05 -10.25 3.16
C VAL A 65 3.48 -9.21 2.20
N ALA A 66 3.19 -9.63 0.97
CA ALA A 66 2.48 -8.82 -0.02
C ALA A 66 1.23 -9.56 -0.51
N ASN A 67 0.07 -8.93 -0.34
CA ASN A 67 -1.20 -9.44 -0.85
C ASN A 67 -1.53 -8.74 -2.17
N ILE A 68 -1.42 -9.47 -3.29
CA ILE A 68 -1.57 -8.91 -4.62
C ILE A 68 -2.76 -9.59 -5.30
N LYS A 69 -3.73 -8.78 -5.72
CA LYS A 69 -4.95 -9.25 -6.36
C LYS A 69 -5.29 -8.37 -7.55
N ALA A 70 -5.61 -9.00 -8.67
CA ALA A 70 -6.26 -8.31 -9.77
C ALA A 70 -7.68 -7.90 -9.34
N ILE A 71 -8.05 -6.65 -9.61
CA ILE A 71 -9.41 -6.18 -9.37
C ILE A 71 -10.32 -6.83 -10.40
N LYS A 72 -11.36 -7.48 -9.90
CA LYS A 72 -12.39 -8.12 -10.71
C LYS A 72 -13.72 -7.44 -10.42
N PRO A 73 -14.65 -7.39 -11.40
CA PRO A 73 -15.98 -6.87 -11.16
C PRO A 73 -16.65 -7.70 -10.07
N ASN A 74 -17.41 -7.05 -9.21
CA ASN A 74 -18.07 -7.75 -8.10
C ASN A 74 -19.38 -8.40 -8.57
N LYS A 75 -19.84 -9.41 -7.82
CA LYS A 75 -21.11 -10.10 -8.11
C LYS A 75 -22.35 -9.21 -7.96
N LYS A 76 -22.20 -7.98 -7.45
CA LYS A 76 -23.28 -7.00 -7.24
C LYS A 76 -23.46 -6.02 -8.42
N GLY A 77 -22.71 -6.21 -9.52
CA GLY A 77 -22.86 -5.43 -10.74
C GLY A 77 -22.00 -4.17 -10.84
N ASP A 78 -21.09 -3.93 -9.87
CA ASP A 78 -20.12 -2.84 -10.01
C ASP A 78 -19.07 -3.19 -11.07
N LYS A 79 -18.85 -2.26 -12.02
CA LYS A 79 -17.77 -2.33 -13.02
C LYS A 79 -16.38 -2.27 -12.34
N ASP A 80 -15.35 -2.77 -13.01
CA ASP A 80 -13.97 -2.90 -12.49
C ASP A 80 -13.43 -1.61 -11.85
N ILE A 81 -13.72 -0.46 -12.48
CA ILE A 81 -13.29 0.87 -12.00
C ILE A 81 -14.01 1.26 -10.70
N GLN A 82 -15.30 0.96 -10.57
CA GLN A 82 -16.08 1.23 -9.34
C GLN A 82 -15.56 0.37 -8.19
N ALA A 83 -15.22 -0.89 -8.45
CA ALA A 83 -14.61 -1.77 -7.47
C ALA A 83 -13.20 -1.27 -7.05
N ALA A 84 -12.40 -0.80 -8.00
CA ALA A 84 -11.10 -0.19 -7.72
C ALA A 84 -11.21 1.05 -6.84
N ILE A 85 -12.11 1.98 -7.18
CA ILE A 85 -12.35 3.20 -6.41
C ILE A 85 -12.84 2.86 -5.00
N LYS A 86 -13.80 1.95 -4.85
CA LYS A 86 -14.31 1.53 -3.53
C LYS A 86 -13.24 0.86 -2.68
N GLU A 87 -12.33 0.11 -3.27
CA GLU A 87 -11.24 -0.51 -2.52
C GLU A 87 -10.22 0.52 -2.06
N THR A 88 -9.75 1.40 -2.95
CA THR A 88 -8.71 2.39 -2.61
C THR A 88 -9.22 3.50 -1.70
N SER A 89 -10.50 3.89 -1.80
CA SER A 89 -11.11 4.91 -0.94
C SER A 89 -11.24 4.50 0.53
N LYS A 90 -11.32 3.19 0.84
CA LYS A 90 -11.34 2.69 2.24
C LYS A 90 -10.12 3.11 3.04
N TYR A 91 -9.01 3.37 2.37
CA TYR A 91 -7.70 3.57 3.00
C TYR A 91 -7.20 5.02 2.92
N SER A 92 -8.06 5.95 2.49
CA SER A 92 -7.69 7.39 2.43
C SER A 92 -7.84 8.10 3.79
N VAL A 93 -8.40 7.44 4.80
CA VAL A 93 -8.90 8.08 6.03
C VAL A 93 -8.49 7.32 7.29
N LYS A 94 -7.22 7.41 7.70
CA LYS A 94 -6.78 6.88 9.00
C LYS A 94 -5.85 7.80 9.80
N SER A 95 -5.97 9.11 9.59
CA SER A 95 -5.39 10.10 10.50
C SER A 95 -5.88 9.93 11.94
N SER A 96 -7.06 9.33 12.13
CA SER A 96 -7.64 8.96 13.42
C SER A 96 -6.81 7.97 14.24
N ASP A 97 -5.92 7.19 13.62
CA ASP A 97 -5.20 6.12 14.32
C ASP A 97 -3.98 6.64 15.11
N TYR A 98 -3.46 7.82 14.75
CA TYR A 98 -2.39 8.51 15.46
C TYR A 98 -2.77 9.90 15.99
N LEU A 99 -3.93 10.44 15.62
CA LEU A 99 -4.52 11.62 16.26
C LEU A 99 -5.41 11.17 17.42
N THR A 100 -4.80 10.94 18.57
CA THR A 100 -5.46 10.41 19.77
C THR A 100 -6.18 11.48 20.59
N GLY A 101 -6.09 12.75 20.17
CA GLY A 101 -6.61 13.91 20.90
C GLY A 101 -5.69 14.38 22.02
N ASN A 102 -4.53 13.72 22.19
CA ASN A 102 -3.45 14.19 23.06
C ASN A 102 -2.44 14.94 22.19
N HIS A 103 -2.57 16.26 22.16
CA HIS A 103 -1.76 17.13 21.29
C HIS A 103 -0.24 16.95 21.43
N VAL A 104 0.26 16.55 22.61
CA VAL A 104 1.70 16.34 22.82
C VAL A 104 2.17 15.05 22.15
N LYS A 105 1.47 13.94 22.37
CA LYS A 105 1.79 12.65 21.72
C LYS A 105 1.56 12.69 20.21
N ASP A 106 0.48 13.35 19.79
CA ASP A 106 0.15 13.48 18.37
C ASP A 106 1.25 14.28 17.64
N ALA A 107 1.80 15.34 18.27
CA ALA A 107 2.92 16.11 17.72
C ALA A 107 4.23 15.31 17.66
N GLU A 108 4.55 14.52 18.70
CA GLU A 108 5.74 13.64 18.70
C GLU A 108 5.65 12.57 17.59
N ILE A 109 4.48 11.95 17.40
CA ILE A 109 4.27 10.98 16.33
C ILE A 109 4.43 11.64 14.96
N VAL A 110 3.82 12.82 14.75
CA VAL A 110 3.96 13.56 13.49
C VAL A 110 5.42 13.92 13.21
N GLN A 111 6.17 14.36 14.23
CA GLN A 111 7.60 14.67 14.08
C GLN A 111 8.44 13.43 13.74
N HIS A 112 8.20 12.29 14.39
CA HIS A 112 8.89 11.03 14.07
C HIS A 112 8.58 10.55 12.64
N LEU A 113 7.32 10.69 12.21
CA LEU A 113 6.91 10.35 10.85
C LEU A 113 7.53 11.28 9.81
N GLU A 114 7.57 12.58 10.07
CA GLU A 114 8.21 13.57 9.19
C GLU A 114 9.70 13.26 9.00
N GLN A 115 10.43 13.03 10.10
CA GLN A 115 11.84 12.68 10.04
C GLN A 115 12.06 11.36 9.30
N GLY A 116 11.26 10.33 9.57
CA GLY A 116 11.38 9.02 8.92
C GLY A 116 11.02 9.02 7.42
N LEU A 117 10.11 9.88 6.98
CA LEU A 117 9.70 10.00 5.56
C LEU A 117 10.55 10.97 4.74
N SER A 118 11.37 11.80 5.39
CA SER A 118 12.23 12.80 4.75
C SER A 118 13.61 12.27 4.30
N GLN A 119 13.92 11.00 4.55
CA GLN A 119 15.18 10.33 4.17
C GLN A 119 15.10 9.59 2.82
#